data_AF-I7FHI8-F1
#
_entry.id   AF-I7FHI8-F1
#
_cell.length_a   1.000
_cell.length_b   1.000
_cell.length_c   1.000
_cell.angle_alpha   90.00
_cell.angle_beta   90.00
_cell.angle_gamma   90.00
#
_symmetry.space_group_name_H-M   'P 1'
#
loop_
_entity.id
_entity.type
_entity.pdbx_description
1 polymer ?
#
loop_
_entity_poly.entity_id
_entity_poly.type
_entity_poly.pdbx_seq_one_letter_code
_entity_poly.pdbx_strand_id
1 'polypeptide(L)'
;MLYNRASADPQGRPWSERKKLVWWDEQKGEWTGYDVPDFEKTKPPDYRPSPSAVGVEALHGDDPFVMQADGKAWLFAPSGVADGPLPTHYEPHESPVRNPLYRQQANPARKVYGRQDNPSNPSWPDAHGEVFPFVFTAARLTEHHTAGGMSRQLPYLAELQPALFVEVSPELARVRGLEHMEWAHVVTSRAAVDARVFVTDRMRPLRVEDHVVHQIWMPYHWGSVGLVDGDVVNDLLGVVADPNVFIQESKVATCDIQPGRRPRGPQLLDYLRGYRERAQITPETGTRLDTTRESPDHTEESP
;
A
#
# COMPACT_ATOMS: atom_id res chain seq x y z
N MET A 1 -25.72 9.73 3.36
CA MET A 1 -24.58 9.15 4.13
C MET A 1 -24.89 7.69 4.41
N LEU A 2 -23.89 6.80 4.40
CA LEU A 2 -24.10 5.40 4.78
C LEU A 2 -24.08 5.22 6.30
N TYR A 3 -24.74 4.16 6.79
CA TYR A 3 -24.82 3.74 8.19
C TYR A 3 -25.37 4.82 9.13
N ASN A 4 -26.18 5.74 8.60
CA ASN A 4 -26.62 6.92 9.35
C ASN A 4 -27.55 6.57 10.53
N ARG A 5 -28.15 5.38 10.58
CA ARG A 5 -28.85 4.84 11.76
C ARG A 5 -27.95 4.78 13.01
N ALA A 6 -26.64 4.61 12.85
CA ALA A 6 -25.67 4.63 13.95
C ALA A 6 -25.46 6.04 14.56
N SER A 7 -25.98 7.10 13.91
CA SER A 7 -25.93 8.47 14.44
C SER A 7 -26.95 8.74 15.56
N ALA A 8 -27.83 7.77 15.82
CA ALA A 8 -28.79 7.78 16.93
C ALA A 8 -28.54 6.59 17.88
N ASP A 9 -28.95 6.76 19.13
CA ASP A 9 -28.90 5.74 20.16
C ASP A 9 -29.85 4.56 19.87
N PRO A 10 -29.82 3.48 20.67
CA PRO A 10 -30.71 2.34 20.44
C PRO A 10 -32.20 2.69 20.53
N GLN A 11 -32.56 3.79 21.19
CA GLN A 11 -33.94 4.30 21.26
C GLN A 11 -34.30 5.24 20.08
N GLY A 12 -33.36 5.48 19.16
CA GLY A 12 -33.55 6.34 18.00
C GLY A 12 -33.47 7.83 18.27
N ARG A 13 -32.90 8.23 19.41
CA ARG A 13 -32.59 9.63 19.71
C ARG A 13 -31.19 9.95 19.22
N PRO A 14 -30.94 11.10 18.56
CA PRO A 14 -29.60 11.47 18.14
C PRO A 14 -28.60 11.48 19.30
N TRP A 15 -27.39 10.99 19.08
CA TRP A 15 -26.31 11.11 20.07
C TRP A 15 -25.93 12.57 20.35
N SER A 16 -26.20 13.46 19.41
CA SER A 16 -25.91 14.90 19.51
C SER A 16 -26.92 15.71 18.71
N GLU A 17 -27.65 16.62 19.37
CA GLU A 17 -28.58 17.53 18.68
C GLU A 17 -27.90 18.39 17.61
N ARG A 18 -26.67 18.84 17.87
CA ARG A 18 -25.92 19.67 16.92
C ARG A 18 -25.52 18.93 15.65
N LYS A 19 -25.41 17.59 15.72
CA LYS A 19 -24.90 16.73 14.63
C LYS A 19 -25.89 15.65 14.22
N LYS A 20 -27.17 15.77 14.56
CA LYS A 20 -28.17 14.76 14.24
C LYS A 20 -28.30 14.60 12.73
N LEU A 21 -28.43 13.37 12.27
CA LEU A 21 -28.67 13.05 10.86
C LEU A 21 -30.08 12.47 10.72
N VAL A 22 -30.35 11.36 11.42
CA VAL A 22 -31.66 10.71 11.46
C VAL A 22 -32.09 10.43 12.90
N TRP A 23 -33.39 10.36 13.13
CA TRP A 23 -34.01 10.03 14.41
C TRP A 23 -35.37 9.36 14.20
N TRP A 24 -35.85 8.67 15.23
CA TRP A 24 -37.18 8.10 15.23
C TRP A 24 -38.22 9.16 15.56
N ASP A 25 -39.22 9.34 14.68
CA ASP A 25 -40.38 10.18 14.93
C ASP A 25 -41.55 9.29 15.39
N GLU A 26 -41.74 9.22 16.71
CA GLU A 26 -42.79 8.39 17.32
C GLU A 26 -44.20 8.74 16.83
N GLN A 27 -44.46 10.01 16.48
CA GLN A 27 -45.79 10.43 16.03
C GLN A 27 -46.10 9.91 14.62
N LYS A 28 -45.09 9.76 13.78
CA LYS A 28 -45.24 9.24 12.41
C LYS A 28 -44.96 7.75 12.30
N GLY A 29 -44.32 7.15 13.30
CA GLY A 29 -43.90 5.75 13.26
C GLY A 29 -42.84 5.51 12.19
N GLU A 30 -41.93 6.46 11.98
CA GLU A 30 -40.86 6.34 10.99
C GLU A 30 -39.55 7.02 11.40
N TRP A 31 -38.46 6.50 10.86
CA TRP A 31 -37.18 7.20 10.82
C TRP A 31 -37.27 8.39 9.88
N THR A 32 -36.93 9.56 10.40
CA THR A 32 -36.88 10.82 9.66
C THR A 32 -35.57 11.54 9.92
N GLY A 33 -35.29 12.64 9.24
CA GLY A 33 -34.04 13.35 9.42
C GLY A 33 -33.69 14.35 8.33
N TYR A 34 -32.44 14.78 8.36
CA TYR A 34 -31.82 15.59 7.30
C TYR A 34 -31.23 14.74 6.17
N ASP A 35 -31.20 13.42 6.34
CA ASP A 35 -30.73 12.45 5.36
C ASP A 35 -31.79 11.37 5.14
N VAL A 36 -31.67 10.63 4.03
CA VAL A 36 -32.49 9.44 3.80
C VAL A 36 -31.98 8.33 4.74
N PRO A 37 -32.81 7.73 5.61
CA PRO A 37 -32.36 6.66 6.50
C PRO A 37 -31.76 5.50 5.71
N ASP A 38 -30.51 5.14 6.03
CA ASP A 38 -29.87 3.89 5.59
C ASP A 38 -30.33 2.76 6.52
N PHE A 39 -31.64 2.58 6.55
CA PHE A 39 -32.37 1.67 7.43
C PHE A 39 -33.80 1.51 6.92
N GLU A 40 -34.51 0.48 7.38
CA GLU A 40 -35.93 0.35 7.05
C GLU A 40 -36.73 1.47 7.71
N LYS A 41 -37.32 2.35 6.88
CA LYS A 41 -37.95 3.60 7.32
C LYS A 41 -38.97 3.41 8.44
N THR A 42 -39.75 2.32 8.40
CA THR A 42 -40.84 2.04 9.34
C THR A 42 -40.49 1.02 10.41
N LYS A 43 -39.25 0.53 10.48
CA LYS A 43 -38.83 -0.43 11.51
C LYS A 43 -38.54 0.32 12.83
N PRO A 44 -39.36 0.15 13.88
CA PRO A 44 -39.20 0.92 15.11
C PRO A 44 -37.93 0.48 15.88
N PRO A 45 -37.31 1.37 16.69
CA PRO A 45 -36.06 1.08 17.39
C PRO A 45 -36.13 -0.14 18.34
N ASP A 46 -37.30 -0.40 18.91
CA ASP A 46 -37.58 -1.51 19.82
C ASP A 46 -37.97 -2.82 19.09
N TYR A 47 -38.04 -2.82 17.75
CA TYR A 47 -38.34 -4.02 16.98
C TYR A 47 -37.38 -5.17 17.35
N ARG A 48 -37.96 -6.33 17.63
CA ARG A 48 -37.25 -7.59 17.85
C ARG A 48 -37.77 -8.65 16.88
N PRO A 49 -36.90 -9.30 16.10
CA PRO A 49 -37.31 -10.29 15.12
C PRO A 49 -37.80 -11.57 15.79
N SER A 50 -38.62 -12.34 15.07
CA SER A 50 -38.90 -13.74 15.44
C SER A 50 -37.63 -14.59 15.33
N PRO A 51 -37.42 -15.62 16.16
CA PRO A 51 -36.32 -16.57 15.99
C PRO A 51 -36.29 -17.29 14.63
N SER A 52 -37.42 -17.30 13.90
CA SER A 52 -37.54 -17.88 12.56
C SER A 52 -37.38 -16.86 11.43
N ALA A 53 -37.17 -15.57 11.75
CA ALA A 53 -37.00 -14.53 10.74
C ALA A 53 -35.70 -14.74 9.96
N VAL A 54 -35.69 -14.32 8.69
CA VAL A 54 -34.55 -14.46 7.79
C VAL A 54 -34.32 -13.18 7.00
N GLY A 55 -33.10 -13.00 6.49
CA GLY A 55 -32.75 -11.80 5.72
C GLY A 55 -32.94 -10.52 6.53
N VAL A 56 -33.44 -9.47 5.88
CA VAL A 56 -33.60 -8.13 6.50
C VAL A 56 -34.62 -8.12 7.65
N GLU A 57 -35.60 -9.02 7.64
CA GLU A 57 -36.56 -9.15 8.73
C GLU A 57 -35.90 -9.64 10.03
N ALA A 58 -34.78 -10.36 9.93
CA ALA A 58 -34.02 -10.84 11.09
C ALA A 58 -33.21 -9.73 11.78
N LEU A 59 -33.14 -8.53 11.22
CA LEU A 59 -32.44 -7.40 11.84
C LEU A 59 -33.34 -6.69 12.85
N HIS A 60 -32.78 -6.39 14.02
CA HIS A 60 -33.42 -5.61 15.07
C HIS A 60 -33.60 -4.14 14.65
N GLY A 61 -34.48 -3.41 15.35
CA GLY A 61 -34.67 -1.96 15.18
C GLY A 61 -33.45 -1.10 15.53
N ASP A 62 -32.45 -1.71 16.18
CA ASP A 62 -31.22 -1.10 16.64
C ASP A 62 -29.97 -1.67 15.94
N ASP A 63 -30.14 -2.24 14.74
CA ASP A 63 -29.08 -2.81 13.89
C ASP A 63 -28.66 -1.87 12.74
N PRO A 64 -27.75 -0.91 12.96
CA PRO A 64 -27.46 0.12 11.96
C PRO A 64 -26.78 -0.36 10.68
N PHE A 65 -26.29 -1.59 10.59
CA PHE A 65 -25.53 -2.09 9.45
C PHE A 65 -26.33 -3.12 8.65
N VAL A 66 -27.33 -2.64 7.89
CA VAL A 66 -28.34 -3.50 7.24
C VAL A 66 -27.82 -4.45 6.17
N MET A 67 -26.62 -4.19 5.65
CA MET A 67 -25.94 -5.08 4.70
C MET A 67 -25.13 -6.19 5.39
N GLN A 68 -25.00 -6.15 6.71
CA GLN A 68 -24.36 -7.19 7.50
C GLN A 68 -25.40 -8.18 8.00
N ALA A 69 -25.08 -9.47 7.92
CA ALA A 69 -26.02 -10.54 8.26
C ALA A 69 -26.50 -10.49 9.73
N ASP A 70 -25.68 -9.93 10.62
CA ASP A 70 -25.99 -9.74 12.04
C ASP A 70 -26.35 -8.29 12.39
N GLY A 71 -26.39 -7.38 11.39
CA GLY A 71 -26.73 -5.98 11.60
C GLY A 71 -25.67 -5.14 12.30
N LYS A 72 -24.47 -5.69 12.56
CA LYS A 72 -23.41 -5.04 13.36
C LYS A 72 -22.20 -4.65 12.52
N ALA A 73 -21.47 -3.64 12.98
CA ALA A 73 -20.10 -3.43 12.52
C ALA A 73 -19.18 -4.40 13.23
N TRP A 74 -18.33 -5.07 12.46
CA TRP A 74 -17.38 -6.04 12.97
C TRP A 74 -16.11 -5.36 13.47
N LEU A 75 -15.84 -5.51 14.77
CA LEU A 75 -14.50 -5.30 15.32
C LEU A 75 -13.61 -6.53 15.09
N PHE A 76 -14.20 -7.71 15.21
CA PHE A 76 -13.63 -9.00 14.82
C PHE A 76 -14.34 -9.45 13.54
N ALA A 77 -13.61 -9.62 12.44
CA ALA A 77 -14.16 -10.02 11.15
C ALA A 77 -14.18 -11.57 11.03
N PRO A 78 -15.31 -12.25 11.28
CA PRO A 78 -15.37 -13.71 11.30
C PRO A 78 -15.17 -14.34 9.91
N SER A 79 -15.33 -13.56 8.84
CA SER A 79 -15.19 -14.00 7.46
C SER A 79 -14.82 -12.82 6.55
N GLY A 80 -14.48 -13.12 5.30
CA GLY A 80 -14.21 -12.12 4.26
C GLY A 80 -12.77 -11.59 4.20
N VAL A 81 -11.90 -12.01 5.13
CA VAL A 81 -10.47 -11.68 5.14
C VAL A 81 -9.63 -12.95 5.30
N ALA A 82 -8.56 -13.06 4.52
CA ALA A 82 -7.72 -14.25 4.40
C ALA A 82 -6.57 -14.31 5.41
N ASP A 83 -6.19 -13.16 5.99
CA ASP A 83 -5.00 -12.98 6.82
C ASP A 83 -5.30 -12.75 8.31
N GLY A 84 -6.56 -12.88 8.70
CA GLY A 84 -6.99 -12.97 10.09
C GLY A 84 -8.17 -12.07 10.44
N PRO A 85 -8.90 -12.38 11.52
CA PRO A 85 -10.12 -11.66 11.89
C PRO A 85 -9.86 -10.31 12.57
N LEU A 86 -8.59 -10.03 12.93
CA LEU A 86 -8.15 -8.77 13.53
C LEU A 86 -6.88 -8.32 12.81
N PRO A 87 -6.70 -7.00 12.55
CA PRO A 87 -5.45 -6.49 11.99
C PRO A 87 -4.27 -6.78 12.91
N THR A 88 -3.15 -7.16 12.31
CA THR A 88 -1.85 -7.24 12.98
C THR A 88 -0.75 -6.72 12.06
N HIS A 89 0.37 -6.29 12.64
CA HIS A 89 1.47 -5.70 11.88
C HIS A 89 2.35 -6.77 11.23
N TYR A 90 2.52 -6.70 9.92
CA TYR A 90 3.59 -7.43 9.24
C TYR A 90 4.50 -6.42 8.54
N GLU A 91 5.79 -6.73 8.47
CA GLU A 91 6.69 -6.00 7.60
C GLU A 91 6.27 -6.17 6.13
N PRO A 92 6.56 -5.18 5.26
CA PRO A 92 6.37 -5.32 3.82
C PRO A 92 7.17 -6.51 3.28
N HIS A 93 6.83 -6.97 2.07
CA HIS A 93 7.55 -8.07 1.41
C HIS A 93 9.07 -7.81 1.36
N GLU A 94 9.42 -6.56 1.08
CA GLU A 94 10.79 -6.05 1.15
C GLU A 94 10.91 -5.04 2.28
N SER A 95 11.63 -5.40 3.34
CA SER A 95 11.89 -4.52 4.46
C SER A 95 13.39 -4.46 4.77
N PRO A 96 13.95 -3.25 5.02
CA PRO A 96 15.33 -3.13 5.50
C PRO A 96 15.45 -3.48 6.99
N VAL A 97 14.34 -3.74 7.69
CA VAL A 97 14.32 -4.05 9.12
C VAL A 97 13.61 -5.37 9.38
N ARG A 98 13.93 -5.97 10.53
CA ARG A 98 13.22 -7.14 11.02
C ARG A 98 11.93 -6.71 11.74
N ASN A 99 10.88 -7.52 11.65
CA ASN A 99 9.65 -7.30 12.42
C ASN A 99 9.98 -7.24 13.93
N PRO A 100 9.72 -6.10 14.60
CA PRO A 100 10.07 -5.93 16.01
C PRO A 100 9.07 -6.61 16.97
N LEU A 101 7.87 -6.96 16.51
CA LEU A 101 6.82 -7.48 17.38
C LEU A 101 6.89 -9.00 17.57
N TYR A 102 7.28 -9.74 16.53
CA TYR A 102 7.31 -11.19 16.54
C TYR A 102 8.14 -11.77 15.39
N ARG A 103 8.34 -13.09 15.39
CA ARG A 103 9.22 -13.78 14.41
C ARG A 103 8.71 -13.76 12.98
N GLN A 104 7.39 -13.68 12.77
CA GLN A 104 6.80 -13.64 11.44
C GLN A 104 7.09 -12.28 10.78
N GLN A 105 7.92 -12.26 9.74
CA GLN A 105 8.35 -11.05 9.04
C GLN A 105 7.20 -10.39 8.29
N ALA A 106 6.83 -10.95 7.14
CA ALA A 106 5.78 -10.42 6.25
C ALA A 106 4.47 -11.21 6.39
N ASN A 107 3.38 -10.69 5.79
CA ASN A 107 2.08 -11.35 5.86
C ASN A 107 2.19 -12.79 5.32
N PRO A 108 1.84 -13.83 6.10
CA PRO A 108 2.00 -15.22 5.70
C PRO A 108 0.98 -15.67 4.65
N ALA A 109 -0.11 -14.92 4.45
CA ALA A 109 -1.14 -15.24 3.45
C ALA A 109 -0.84 -14.63 2.05
N ARG A 110 0.10 -13.68 1.97
CA ARG A 110 0.42 -12.92 0.73
C ARG A 110 0.71 -13.84 -0.46
N LYS A 111 0.47 -13.35 -1.67
CA LYS A 111 0.81 -14.09 -2.90
C LYS A 111 2.19 -13.68 -3.40
N VAL A 112 3.10 -14.65 -3.47
CA VAL A 112 4.47 -14.51 -3.96
C VAL A 112 4.67 -15.31 -5.25
N TYR A 113 5.60 -14.85 -6.08
CA TYR A 113 5.89 -15.43 -7.39
C TYR A 113 7.40 -15.60 -7.55
N GLY A 114 7.89 -16.80 -7.30
CA GLY A 114 9.32 -17.13 -7.30
C GLY A 114 9.86 -17.36 -8.69
N ARG A 115 10.15 -16.28 -9.42
CA ARG A 115 10.45 -16.34 -10.85
C ARG A 115 11.67 -15.50 -11.23
N GLN A 116 12.38 -15.91 -12.28
CA GLN A 116 13.56 -15.20 -12.77
C GLN A 116 13.25 -13.80 -13.34
N ASP A 117 12.03 -13.61 -13.87
CA ASP A 117 11.52 -12.33 -14.37
C ASP A 117 10.94 -11.42 -13.27
N ASN A 118 10.82 -11.93 -12.04
CA ASN A 118 10.36 -11.21 -10.86
C ASN A 118 11.29 -11.43 -9.65
N PRO A 119 12.60 -11.10 -9.76
CA PRO A 119 13.53 -11.31 -8.65
C PRO A 119 13.11 -10.45 -7.45
N SER A 120 13.04 -11.02 -6.25
CA SER A 120 12.79 -10.29 -4.98
C SER A 120 14.06 -9.63 -4.46
N ASN A 121 13.99 -8.42 -3.89
CA ASN A 121 15.08 -7.94 -3.04
C ASN A 121 15.02 -8.74 -1.73
N PRO A 122 16.17 -9.09 -1.14
CA PRO A 122 16.20 -9.84 0.11
C PRO A 122 15.59 -9.03 1.26
N SER A 123 14.81 -9.71 2.09
CA SER A 123 14.24 -9.25 3.35
C SER A 123 14.49 -10.33 4.40
N TRP A 124 14.44 -10.01 5.69
CA TRP A 124 14.64 -11.02 6.73
C TRP A 124 13.72 -12.24 6.52
N PRO A 125 14.22 -13.49 6.60
CA PRO A 125 15.53 -13.91 7.10
C PRO A 125 16.66 -14.01 6.04
N ASP A 126 16.45 -13.56 4.79
CA ASP A 126 17.46 -13.66 3.74
C ASP A 126 18.66 -12.73 4.03
N ALA A 127 19.89 -13.25 3.83
CA ALA A 127 21.10 -12.74 4.49
C ALA A 127 21.74 -11.44 3.93
N HIS A 128 21.07 -10.71 3.04
CA HIS A 128 21.73 -9.65 2.24
C HIS A 128 20.89 -8.38 1.98
N GLY A 129 19.99 -8.04 2.91
CA GLY A 129 19.16 -6.82 2.85
C GLY A 129 19.93 -5.50 2.69
N GLU A 130 21.22 -5.47 3.07
CA GLU A 130 22.06 -4.26 2.99
C GLU A 130 22.38 -3.81 1.56
N VAL A 131 22.19 -4.67 0.54
CA VAL A 131 22.42 -4.30 -0.87
C VAL A 131 21.35 -3.31 -1.37
N PHE A 132 20.15 -3.36 -0.81
CA PHE A 132 19.04 -2.44 -1.09
C PHE A 132 18.58 -1.76 0.21
N PRO A 133 19.40 -0.88 0.80
CA PRO A 133 19.20 -0.45 2.18
C PRO A 133 18.12 0.62 2.37
N PHE A 134 17.58 1.18 1.29
CA PHE A 134 16.66 2.32 1.35
C PHE A 134 15.24 1.92 1.02
N VAL A 135 14.29 2.47 1.77
CA VAL A 135 12.87 2.31 1.44
C VAL A 135 12.54 3.17 0.24
N PHE A 136 11.96 2.55 -0.78
CA PHE A 136 11.41 3.20 -1.95
C PHE A 136 9.89 3.30 -1.83
N THR A 137 9.34 4.48 -2.10
CA THR A 137 7.90 4.66 -2.24
C THR A 137 7.57 5.48 -3.48
N ALA A 138 6.48 5.11 -4.15
CA ALA A 138 5.96 5.81 -5.32
C ALA A 138 4.63 6.49 -5.01
N ALA A 139 4.49 7.78 -5.33
CA ALA A 139 3.22 8.49 -5.22
C ALA A 139 3.00 9.48 -6.37
N ARG A 140 2.12 10.46 -6.14
CA ARG A 140 1.57 11.33 -7.20
C ARG A 140 2.03 12.77 -7.04
N LEU A 141 2.01 13.48 -8.15
CA LEU A 141 2.08 14.92 -8.25
C LEU A 141 0.72 15.47 -8.69
N THR A 142 0.41 16.68 -8.25
CA THR A 142 -0.85 17.36 -8.59
C THR A 142 -0.99 17.55 -10.09
N GLU A 143 0.11 17.83 -10.78
CA GLU A 143 0.19 18.19 -12.19
C GLU A 143 0.12 16.99 -13.14
N HIS A 144 0.14 15.76 -12.61
CA HIS A 144 0.17 14.56 -13.43
C HIS A 144 -0.89 13.53 -13.03
N HIS A 145 -1.39 12.82 -14.05
CA HIS A 145 -2.45 11.83 -13.88
C HIS A 145 -1.95 10.42 -14.22
N THR A 146 -2.10 9.49 -13.27
CA THR A 146 -1.73 8.06 -13.40
C THR A 146 -0.31 7.84 -13.94
N ALA A 147 -0.10 7.15 -15.05
CA ALA A 147 1.24 6.96 -15.65
C ALA A 147 1.68 8.16 -16.53
N GLY A 148 0.96 9.28 -16.43
CA GLY A 148 1.19 10.53 -17.14
C GLY A 148 0.93 10.50 -18.64
N GLY A 149 0.38 9.41 -19.20
CA GLY A 149 0.10 9.29 -20.64
C GLY A 149 -0.82 10.39 -21.19
N MET A 150 -1.71 10.95 -20.35
CA MET A 150 -2.50 12.13 -20.69
C MET A 150 -1.75 13.43 -20.36
N SER A 151 -1.28 13.58 -19.12
CA SER A 151 -0.76 14.85 -18.63
C SER A 151 0.59 15.26 -19.22
N ARG A 152 1.46 14.33 -19.60
CA ARG A 152 2.75 14.64 -20.26
C ARG A 152 2.61 15.09 -21.72
N GLN A 153 1.40 15.00 -22.28
CA GLN A 153 1.07 15.54 -23.60
C GLN A 153 0.55 16.97 -23.53
N LEU A 154 0.28 17.50 -22.33
CA LEU A 154 -0.26 18.84 -22.12
C LEU A 154 0.89 19.82 -21.82
N PRO A 155 1.15 20.82 -22.68
CA PRO A 155 2.31 21.71 -22.54
C PRO A 155 2.44 22.37 -21.17
N TYR A 156 1.33 22.90 -20.62
CA TYR A 156 1.36 23.58 -19.33
C TYR A 156 1.70 22.66 -18.16
N LEU A 157 1.25 21.41 -18.19
CA LEU A 157 1.56 20.46 -17.12
C LEU A 157 2.99 19.93 -17.27
N ALA A 158 3.44 19.73 -18.50
CA ALA A 158 4.82 19.36 -18.81
C ALA A 158 5.82 20.48 -18.46
N GLU A 159 5.44 21.75 -18.59
CA GLU A 159 6.24 22.89 -18.15
C GLU A 159 6.38 22.93 -16.62
N LEU A 160 5.31 22.65 -15.88
CA LEU A 160 5.33 22.65 -14.42
C LEU A 160 6.15 21.48 -13.82
N GLN A 161 6.09 20.29 -14.44
CA GLN A 161 6.81 19.10 -13.99
C GLN A 161 7.57 18.46 -15.17
N PRO A 162 8.73 19.00 -15.55
CA PRO A 162 9.38 18.65 -16.82
C PRO A 162 10.23 17.38 -16.79
N ALA A 163 10.58 16.85 -15.61
CA ALA A 163 11.48 15.71 -15.51
C ALA A 163 11.15 14.85 -14.29
N LEU A 164 11.34 13.55 -14.44
CA LEU A 164 11.30 12.61 -13.33
C LEU A 164 12.37 12.98 -12.31
N PHE A 165 11.99 13.03 -11.03
CA PHE A 165 12.89 13.32 -9.92
C PHE A 165 12.70 12.33 -8.76
N VAL A 166 13.70 12.27 -7.89
CA VAL A 166 13.70 11.48 -6.66
C VAL A 166 13.94 12.41 -5.49
N GLU A 167 13.03 12.39 -4.51
CA GLU A 167 13.22 13.13 -3.27
C GLU A 167 14.04 12.34 -2.28
N VAL A 168 15.04 12.99 -1.71
CA VAL A 168 15.94 12.41 -0.71
C VAL A 168 16.18 13.40 0.45
N SER A 169 16.38 12.88 1.65
CA SER A 169 16.81 13.69 2.80
C SER A 169 18.23 14.24 2.59
N PRO A 170 18.59 15.41 3.16
CA PRO A 170 19.96 15.91 3.15
C PRO A 170 21.00 14.89 3.67
N GLU A 171 20.65 14.10 4.70
CA GLU A 171 21.52 13.08 5.26
C GLU A 171 21.82 11.97 4.27
N LEU A 172 20.79 11.44 3.59
CA LEU A 172 20.96 10.44 2.53
C LEU A 172 21.80 11.00 1.38
N ALA A 173 21.54 12.24 0.97
CA ALA A 173 22.32 12.90 -0.07
C ALA A 173 23.81 12.95 0.28
N ARG A 174 24.16 13.29 1.53
CA ARG A 174 25.54 13.26 2.01
C ARG A 174 26.13 11.85 2.05
N VAL A 175 25.36 10.84 2.49
CA VAL A 175 25.82 9.45 2.59
C VAL A 175 26.08 8.83 1.22
N ARG A 176 25.30 9.20 0.21
CA ARG A 176 25.41 8.66 -1.17
C ARG A 176 26.09 9.60 -2.16
N GLY A 177 26.56 10.77 -1.73
CA GLY A 177 27.21 11.75 -2.61
C GLY A 177 26.27 12.27 -3.71
N LEU A 178 25.00 12.52 -3.36
CA LEU A 178 23.99 13.05 -4.28
C LEU A 178 23.97 14.57 -4.22
N GLU A 179 23.97 15.22 -5.38
CA GLU A 179 23.90 16.67 -5.51
C GLU A 179 22.51 17.11 -5.99
N HIS A 180 21.99 18.20 -5.43
CA HIS A 180 20.66 18.67 -5.79
C HIS A 180 20.58 19.07 -7.28
N MET A 181 19.53 18.64 -7.95
CA MET A 181 19.25 18.79 -9.38
C MET A 181 20.20 18.06 -10.32
N GLU A 182 21.21 17.34 -9.81
CA GLU A 182 22.03 16.44 -10.61
C GLU A 182 21.32 15.11 -10.87
N TRP A 183 21.89 14.32 -11.78
CA TRP A 183 21.36 12.99 -12.09
C TRP A 183 21.77 11.97 -11.04
N ALA A 184 20.84 11.10 -10.71
CA ALA A 184 21.08 9.84 -10.02
C ALA A 184 20.27 8.73 -10.70
N HIS A 185 20.52 7.50 -10.31
CA HIS A 185 19.64 6.39 -10.64
C HIS A 185 19.29 5.56 -9.41
N VAL A 186 18.01 5.23 -9.30
CA VAL A 186 17.48 4.30 -8.31
C VAL A 186 17.51 2.91 -8.91
N VAL A 187 17.96 1.93 -8.13
CA VAL A 187 18.11 0.55 -8.58
C VAL A 187 17.48 -0.41 -7.59
N THR A 188 16.74 -1.38 -8.14
CA THR A 188 16.27 -2.57 -7.44
C THR A 188 16.81 -3.81 -8.15
N SER A 189 16.50 -5.00 -7.65
CA SER A 189 16.84 -6.23 -8.38
C SER A 189 16.17 -6.35 -9.74
N ARG A 190 15.11 -5.58 -10.05
CA ARG A 190 14.41 -5.64 -11.35
C ARG A 190 15.01 -4.72 -12.39
N ALA A 191 15.22 -3.46 -12.04
CA ALA A 191 15.61 -2.42 -12.99
C ALA A 191 16.39 -1.29 -12.32
N ALA A 192 16.86 -0.35 -13.13
CA ALA A 192 17.35 0.94 -12.69
C ALA A 192 16.65 2.06 -13.47
N VAL A 193 16.37 3.17 -12.79
CA VAL A 193 15.61 4.31 -13.30
C VAL A 193 16.41 5.60 -13.04
N ASP A 194 16.59 6.41 -14.07
CA ASP A 194 17.25 7.72 -13.97
C ASP A 194 16.26 8.77 -13.43
N ALA A 195 16.71 9.60 -12.51
CA ALA A 195 15.92 10.70 -11.97
C ALA A 195 16.82 11.88 -11.58
N ARG A 196 16.25 13.09 -11.58
CA ARG A 196 16.88 14.27 -10.98
C ARG A 196 16.80 14.20 -9.46
N VAL A 197 17.87 14.54 -8.76
CA VAL A 197 17.89 14.52 -7.29
C VAL A 197 17.21 15.77 -6.73
N PHE A 198 16.18 15.60 -5.92
CA PHE A 198 15.54 16.68 -5.19
C PHE A 198 15.85 16.54 -3.69
N VAL A 199 16.86 17.26 -3.19
CA VAL A 199 17.23 17.21 -1.78
C VAL A 199 16.26 18.09 -0.98
N THR A 200 15.60 17.53 0.03
CA THR A 200 14.58 18.26 0.79
C THR A 200 14.40 17.76 2.22
N ASP A 201 14.18 18.69 3.16
CA ASP A 201 13.89 18.41 4.57
C ASP A 201 12.50 17.79 4.81
N ARG A 202 11.67 17.72 3.76
CA ARG A 202 10.39 16.98 3.78
C ARG A 202 10.63 15.47 3.89
N MET A 203 11.74 15.00 3.32
CA MET A 203 12.20 13.63 3.49
C MET A 203 13.03 13.54 4.75
N ARG A 204 12.64 12.66 5.67
CA ARG A 204 13.35 12.47 6.95
C ARG A 204 13.71 11.00 7.14
N PRO A 205 14.94 10.70 7.57
CA PRO A 205 15.27 9.37 8.05
C PRO A 205 14.40 9.02 9.26
N LEU A 206 13.90 7.79 9.31
CA LEU A 206 13.15 7.27 10.44
C LEU A 206 14.07 6.45 11.33
N ARG A 207 13.80 6.46 12.63
CA ARG A 207 14.50 5.60 13.58
C ARG A 207 13.58 4.46 13.98
N VAL A 208 13.99 3.23 13.69
CA VAL A 208 13.29 2.00 14.07
C VAL A 208 14.26 1.20 14.93
N GLU A 209 14.02 1.19 16.24
CA GLU A 209 14.97 0.68 17.24
C GLU A 209 16.37 1.34 17.05
N ASP A 210 17.40 0.52 16.87
CA ASP A 210 18.79 0.97 16.66
C ASP A 210 19.12 1.25 15.18
N HIS A 211 18.13 1.11 14.27
CA HIS A 211 18.31 1.29 12.83
C HIS A 211 17.79 2.64 12.36
N VAL A 212 18.60 3.32 11.53
CA VAL A 212 18.17 4.52 10.79
C VAL A 212 17.75 4.10 9.39
N VAL A 213 16.46 4.22 9.10
CA VAL A 213 15.86 3.90 7.81
C VAL A 213 15.77 5.17 6.97
N HIS A 214 16.54 5.22 5.89
CA HIS A 214 16.39 6.26 4.88
C HIS A 214 15.32 5.88 3.88
N GLN A 215 14.55 6.87 3.47
CA GLN A 215 13.46 6.72 2.51
C GLN A 215 13.73 7.61 1.30
N ILE A 216 13.36 7.11 0.13
CA ILE A 216 13.31 7.88 -1.11
C ILE A 216 11.88 7.87 -1.65
N TRP A 217 11.50 8.97 -2.28
CA TRP A 217 10.19 9.11 -2.89
C TRP A 217 10.33 9.43 -4.37
N MET A 218 9.52 8.79 -5.22
CA MET A 218 9.46 9.10 -6.64
C MET A 218 8.01 9.23 -7.15
N PRO A 219 7.74 10.16 -8.06
CA PRO A 219 6.48 10.19 -8.79
C PRO A 219 6.50 9.21 -9.96
N TYR A 220 5.41 8.46 -10.21
CA TYR A 220 5.38 7.39 -11.23
C TYR A 220 4.79 7.82 -12.60
N HIS A 221 4.92 9.11 -12.92
CA HIS A 221 4.18 9.72 -14.03
C HIS A 221 4.89 9.72 -15.38
N TRP A 222 6.10 9.17 -15.49
CA TRP A 222 6.92 9.26 -16.70
C TRP A 222 6.92 7.97 -17.54
N GLY A 223 7.36 8.12 -18.78
CA GLY A 223 7.47 7.07 -19.78
C GLY A 223 8.10 7.62 -21.06
N SER A 224 8.33 6.75 -22.04
CA SER A 224 9.15 7.06 -23.22
C SER A 224 8.49 7.97 -24.28
N VAL A 225 7.22 8.34 -24.11
CA VAL A 225 6.45 9.12 -25.10
C VAL A 225 5.73 10.28 -24.42
N GLY A 226 5.90 11.51 -24.92
CA GLY A 226 5.30 12.73 -24.37
C GLY A 226 6.04 13.99 -24.84
N LEU A 227 5.53 15.18 -24.49
CA LEU A 227 6.30 16.43 -24.60
C LEU A 227 7.49 16.43 -23.63
N VAL A 228 7.33 15.70 -22.52
CA VAL A 228 8.39 15.35 -21.58
C VAL A 228 8.46 13.83 -21.45
N ASP A 229 9.69 13.31 -21.47
CA ASP A 229 9.99 11.89 -21.34
C ASP A 229 10.73 11.60 -20.03
N GLY A 230 10.85 10.31 -19.73
CA GLY A 230 11.52 9.79 -18.55
C GLY A 230 11.28 8.30 -18.45
N ASP A 231 11.91 7.66 -17.46
CA ASP A 231 11.71 6.23 -17.28
C ASP A 231 10.40 5.91 -16.57
N VAL A 232 10.01 4.64 -16.67
CA VAL A 232 8.85 4.08 -15.99
C VAL A 232 9.26 3.64 -14.60
N VAL A 233 8.81 4.36 -13.58
CA VAL A 233 9.12 4.06 -12.17
C VAL A 233 8.61 2.69 -11.72
N ASN A 234 7.52 2.20 -12.34
CA ASN A 234 6.99 0.87 -12.05
C ASN A 234 7.98 -0.26 -12.39
N ASP A 235 8.99 -0.03 -13.23
CA ASP A 235 10.03 -1.04 -13.53
C ASP A 235 10.84 -1.41 -12.28
N LEU A 236 10.85 -0.57 -11.25
CA LEU A 236 11.53 -0.84 -9.97
C LEU A 236 10.75 -1.84 -9.08
N LEU A 237 9.44 -2.00 -9.31
CA LEU A 237 8.53 -2.74 -8.42
C LEU A 237 8.46 -4.22 -8.80
N GLY A 238 8.56 -5.10 -7.80
CA GLY A 238 8.28 -6.53 -7.95
C GLY A 238 6.79 -6.83 -7.85
N VAL A 239 6.39 -8.00 -8.35
CA VAL A 239 5.02 -8.51 -8.23
C VAL A 239 4.91 -9.36 -6.97
N VAL A 240 4.22 -8.84 -5.96
CA VAL A 240 3.76 -9.53 -4.76
C VAL A 240 2.39 -8.98 -4.43
N ALA A 241 1.43 -9.84 -4.09
CA ALA A 241 0.02 -9.46 -4.07
C ALA A 241 -0.62 -9.63 -2.69
N ASP A 242 -1.52 -8.69 -2.35
CA ASP A 242 -2.43 -8.81 -1.23
C ASP A 242 -3.23 -10.13 -1.29
N PRO A 243 -3.40 -10.85 -0.18
CA PRO A 243 -4.05 -12.16 -0.17
C PRO A 243 -5.54 -12.14 -0.52
N ASN A 244 -6.21 -10.99 -0.35
CA ASN A 244 -7.65 -10.86 -0.52
C ASN A 244 -8.02 -10.38 -1.93
N VAL A 245 -7.32 -9.37 -2.44
CA VAL A 245 -7.68 -8.66 -3.67
C VAL A 245 -6.60 -8.71 -4.76
N PHE A 246 -5.46 -9.36 -4.50
CA PHE A 246 -4.36 -9.52 -5.46
C PHE A 246 -3.78 -8.20 -6.00
N ILE A 247 -3.95 -7.10 -5.27
CA ILE A 247 -3.30 -5.83 -5.61
C ILE A 247 -1.82 -5.91 -5.26
N GLN A 248 -0.98 -5.48 -6.21
CA GLN A 248 0.48 -5.45 -6.07
C GLN A 248 0.94 -4.47 -4.99
N GLU A 249 1.93 -4.90 -4.18
CA GLU A 249 2.65 -4.01 -3.26
C GLU A 249 3.50 -3.00 -4.04
N SER A 250 2.97 -1.78 -4.16
CA SER A 250 3.54 -0.69 -4.98
C SER A 250 3.81 0.59 -4.17
N LYS A 251 3.72 0.48 -2.84
CA LYS A 251 3.92 1.60 -1.91
C LYS A 251 5.19 1.48 -1.11
N VAL A 252 5.68 0.26 -0.90
CA VAL A 252 6.91 -0.01 -0.19
C VAL A 252 7.68 -1.05 -0.98
N ALA A 253 8.91 -0.73 -1.32
CA ALA A 253 9.93 -1.67 -1.75
C ALA A 253 11.26 -1.23 -1.14
N THR A 254 12.30 -2.03 -1.35
CA THR A 254 13.66 -1.62 -1.02
C THR A 254 14.42 -1.25 -2.29
N CYS A 255 15.45 -0.41 -2.17
CA CYS A 255 16.27 0.01 -3.29
C CYS A 255 17.66 0.45 -2.82
N ASP A 256 18.54 0.69 -3.80
CA ASP A 256 19.70 1.55 -3.64
C ASP A 256 19.58 2.75 -4.57
N ILE A 257 20.40 3.77 -4.32
CA ILE A 257 20.51 4.96 -5.16
C ILE A 257 21.97 5.32 -5.36
N GLN A 258 22.35 5.57 -6.61
CA GLN A 258 23.72 5.88 -7.01
C GLN A 258 23.77 7.20 -7.80
N PRO A 259 24.80 8.04 -7.59
CA PRO A 259 24.98 9.26 -8.36
C PRO A 259 25.25 8.98 -9.84
N GLY A 260 24.87 9.91 -10.71
CA GLY A 260 25.01 9.80 -12.15
C GLY A 260 23.90 8.98 -12.82
N ARG A 261 23.90 8.98 -14.15
CA ARG A 261 22.96 8.20 -14.96
C ARG A 261 23.33 6.73 -14.99
N ARG A 262 22.33 5.86 -15.06
CA ARG A 262 22.52 4.41 -15.14
C ARG A 262 23.22 4.00 -16.45
N PRO A 263 23.90 2.84 -16.46
CA PRO A 263 24.32 2.19 -17.70
C PRO A 263 23.13 1.89 -18.63
N ARG A 264 23.37 1.76 -19.94
CA ARG A 264 22.33 1.48 -20.95
C ARG A 264 22.65 0.18 -21.70
N GLY A 265 21.66 -0.38 -22.40
CA GLY A 265 21.86 -1.55 -23.25
C GLY A 265 22.42 -2.76 -22.48
N PRO A 266 23.34 -3.55 -23.06
CA PRO A 266 23.93 -4.71 -22.41
C PRO A 266 24.60 -4.40 -21.06
N GLN A 267 25.20 -3.21 -20.91
CA GLN A 267 25.86 -2.81 -19.67
C GLN A 267 24.87 -2.68 -18.50
N LEU A 268 23.60 -2.35 -18.76
CA LEU A 268 22.57 -2.32 -17.72
C LEU A 268 22.28 -3.73 -17.20
N LEU A 269 22.27 -4.73 -18.08
CA LEU A 269 22.00 -6.12 -17.69
C LEU A 269 23.13 -6.66 -16.79
N ASP A 270 24.38 -6.37 -17.13
CA ASP A 270 25.53 -6.75 -16.32
C ASP A 270 25.56 -5.99 -14.98
N TYR A 271 25.17 -4.72 -14.98
CA TYR A 271 25.03 -3.92 -13.76
C TYR A 271 23.99 -4.53 -12.80
N LEU A 272 22.79 -4.86 -13.29
CA LEU A 272 21.74 -5.49 -12.49
C LEU A 272 22.13 -6.89 -12.03
N ARG A 273 22.82 -7.66 -12.87
CA ARG A 273 23.37 -8.97 -12.50
C ARG A 273 24.32 -8.83 -11.31
N GLY A 274 25.22 -7.84 -11.33
CA GLY A 274 26.11 -7.56 -10.20
C GLY A 274 25.37 -7.26 -8.89
N TYR A 275 24.26 -6.51 -8.93
CA TYR A 275 23.42 -6.32 -7.73
C TYR A 275 22.81 -7.64 -7.24
N ARG A 276 22.25 -8.44 -8.15
CA ARG A 276 21.65 -9.74 -7.82
C ARG A 276 22.65 -10.71 -7.23
N GLU A 277 23.87 -10.78 -7.79
CA GLU A 277 24.96 -11.61 -7.29
C GLU A 277 25.41 -11.18 -5.89
N ARG A 278 25.61 -9.87 -5.65
CA ARG A 278 25.94 -9.35 -4.31
C ARG A 278 24.86 -9.62 -3.28
N ALA A 279 23.60 -9.55 -3.69
CA ALA A 279 22.44 -9.83 -2.85
C ALA A 279 22.08 -11.32 -2.76
N GLN A 280 22.81 -12.18 -3.48
CA GLN A 280 22.55 -13.63 -3.60
C GLN A 280 21.10 -13.96 -3.99
N ILE A 281 20.52 -13.15 -4.88
CA ILE A 281 19.13 -13.32 -5.29
C ILE A 281 18.96 -14.58 -6.13
N THR A 282 18.00 -15.40 -5.72
CA THR A 282 17.50 -16.57 -6.44
C THR A 282 15.99 -16.44 -6.65
N PRO A 283 15.36 -17.29 -7.51
CA PRO A 283 13.90 -17.33 -7.61
C PRO A 283 13.18 -17.58 -6.28
N GLU A 284 13.84 -18.19 -5.30
CA GLU A 284 13.28 -18.48 -3.96
C GLU A 284 13.40 -17.30 -2.99
N THR A 285 14.15 -16.23 -3.34
CA THR A 285 14.30 -15.06 -2.47
C THR A 285 12.94 -14.39 -2.22
N GLY A 286 12.63 -14.08 -0.96
CA GLY A 286 11.34 -13.47 -0.57
C GLY A 286 10.10 -14.37 -0.68
N THR A 287 10.21 -15.60 -1.16
CA THR A 287 9.05 -16.48 -1.37
C THR A 287 8.61 -17.24 -0.12
N ARG A 288 9.42 -17.21 0.95
CA ARG A 288 9.09 -17.86 2.22
C ARG A 288 7.90 -17.19 2.90
N LEU A 289 6.77 -17.90 2.97
CA LEU A 289 5.53 -17.39 3.59
C LEU A 289 5.59 -17.44 5.12
N ASP A 290 5.98 -18.58 5.69
CA ASP A 290 6.18 -18.75 7.13
C ASP A 290 7.66 -18.51 7.47
N THR A 291 7.93 -17.48 8.26
CA THR A 291 9.29 -17.11 8.68
C THR A 291 9.59 -17.53 10.12
N THR A 292 8.65 -18.25 10.76
CA THR A 292 8.81 -18.78 12.11
C THR A 292 9.40 -20.19 12.13
N ARG A 293 9.28 -20.93 11.02
CA ARG A 293 9.80 -22.28 10.78
C ARG A 293 10.12 -22.47 9.30
N GLU A 294 10.87 -23.51 8.95
CA GLU A 294 10.98 -23.92 7.56
C GLU A 294 9.62 -24.40 7.06
N SER A 295 9.10 -23.74 6.02
CA SER A 295 7.88 -24.17 5.32
C SER A 295 8.17 -24.26 3.81
N PRO A 296 7.74 -25.35 3.15
CA PRO A 296 7.76 -25.48 1.70
C PRO A 296 6.54 -24.82 1.03
N ASP A 297 5.62 -24.21 1.80
CA ASP A 297 4.39 -23.62 1.27
C ASP A 297 4.73 -22.43 0.35
N HIS A 298 4.26 -22.53 -0.90
CA HIS A 298 4.39 -21.50 -1.91
C HIS A 298 3.02 -21.23 -2.53
N THR A 299 2.73 -19.98 -2.88
CA THR A 299 1.40 -19.60 -3.41
C THR A 299 1.22 -19.86 -4.89
N GLU A 300 2.31 -20.00 -5.64
CA GLU A 300 2.25 -20.37 -7.05
C GLU A 300 2.00 -21.88 -7.15
N GLU A 301 0.89 -22.27 -7.79
CA GLU A 301 0.66 -23.67 -8.16
C GLU A 301 1.85 -24.13 -9.01
N SER A 302 2.45 -25.26 -8.68
CA SER A 302 3.46 -25.85 -9.57
C SER A 302 2.79 -26.10 -10.92
N PRO A 303 3.34 -25.56 -12.03
CA PRO A 303 2.72 -25.67 -13.34
C PRO A 303 2.52 -27.12 -13.81
#